data_AF-A0A0F8PGI4-F1
#
_entry.id   AF-A0A0F8PGI4-F1
#
_cell.length_a   1.000
_cell.length_b   1.000
_cell.length_c   1.000
_cell.angle_alpha   90.00
_cell.angle_beta   90.00
_cell.angle_gamma   90.00
#
_symmetry.space_group_name_H-M   'P 1'
#
loop_
_entity.id
_entity.type
_entity.pdbx_description
1 polymer ?
#
loop_
_entity_poly.entity_id
_entity_poly.type
_entity_poly.pdbx_seq_one_letter_code
_entity_poly.pdbx_strand_id
1 'polypeptide(L)'
;MVTINLTLNNFSELPALLDVFGCFGNDYEYTTQGIFRRKIPPACSICSTPMVHNGYNPHTKQGLGEIIIGRYKCSNCGSTHEEDHSFWEDLKALLYDSFNDFFKLLRYHNVSYEGISDIMDFIYPRSRSTILRAFYKEMEQETVPFSENIHMVHYDEQHPKEGRCQKYRLTLLDAKTQTTIADDLFDDKSPETIKEFLRKNLDASEPVFIVTDFDKRYPDILKEIFGDKLVHQYCLMHLNKLIVSDFPKNTTIEQELLKYRLLNIFYNRENEIKFLEELLSEELNVINNEEKHQEWSKKTKKKFNHYRHELKLERRREKENIPLNSLEKDSVPKSSDFYIF
;
A
#
# COMPACT_ATOMS: atom_id res chain seq x y z
N MET A 1 40.07 -7.64 19.65
CA MET A 1 38.76 -8.25 19.92
C MET A 1 37.97 -7.24 20.71
N VAL A 2 36.89 -6.71 20.15
CA VAL A 2 36.03 -5.72 20.80
C VAL A 2 35.14 -6.45 21.78
N THR A 3 35.25 -6.12 23.07
CA THR A 3 34.41 -6.72 24.10
C THR A 3 33.24 -5.78 24.36
N ILE A 4 32.07 -6.10 23.80
CA ILE A 4 30.84 -5.37 24.07
C ILE A 4 30.22 -5.96 25.34
N ASN A 5 30.20 -5.19 26.43
CA ASN A 5 29.54 -5.58 27.67
C ASN A 5 28.12 -4.99 27.69
N LEU A 6 27.11 -5.81 27.41
CA LEU A 6 25.70 -5.42 27.52
C LEU A 6 25.12 -5.95 28.83
N THR A 7 24.31 -5.13 29.50
CA THR A 7 23.47 -5.59 30.63
C THR A 7 22.27 -6.43 30.17
N LEU A 8 22.07 -6.53 28.86
CA LEU A 8 20.96 -7.23 28.19
C LEU A 8 21.55 -8.42 27.41
N ASN A 9 21.88 -9.51 28.11
CA ASN A 9 22.47 -10.74 27.54
C ASN A 9 21.52 -11.55 26.63
N ASN A 10 20.35 -10.99 26.29
CA ASN A 10 19.24 -11.63 25.59
C ASN A 10 18.92 -10.98 24.23
N PHE A 11 19.86 -10.22 23.68
CA PHE A 11 19.66 -9.53 22.41
C PHE A 11 20.02 -10.45 21.22
N SER A 12 19.03 -10.82 20.41
CA SER A 12 19.20 -11.52 19.13
C SER A 12 20.11 -10.75 18.16
N GLU A 13 20.20 -9.42 18.34
CA GLU A 13 20.96 -8.52 17.46
C GLU A 13 22.44 -8.36 17.86
N LEU A 14 22.98 -9.18 18.76
CA LEU A 14 24.42 -9.14 19.08
C LEU A 14 25.32 -9.26 17.83
N PRO A 15 25.03 -10.13 16.84
CA PRO A 15 25.80 -10.15 15.59
C PRO A 15 25.75 -8.81 14.84
N ALA A 16 24.57 -8.19 14.73
CA ALA A 16 24.42 -6.90 14.05
C ALA A 16 25.16 -5.77 14.78
N LEU A 17 25.13 -5.76 16.12
CA LEU A 17 25.91 -4.80 16.91
C LEU A 17 27.42 -5.03 16.77
N LEU A 18 27.85 -6.29 16.66
CA LEU A 18 29.25 -6.61 16.39
C LEU A 18 29.68 -6.17 14.99
N ASP A 19 28.81 -6.21 13.99
CA ASP A 19 29.13 -5.68 12.66
C ASP A 19 29.29 -4.16 12.69
N VAL A 20 28.41 -3.44 13.41
CA VAL A 20 28.48 -1.97 13.56
C VAL A 20 29.74 -1.53 14.32
N PHE A 21 30.08 -2.20 15.42
CA PHE A 21 31.19 -1.79 16.29
C PHE A 21 32.50 -2.56 16.05
N GLY A 22 32.49 -3.60 15.23
CA GLY A 22 33.61 -4.51 15.03
C GLY A 22 34.83 -3.88 14.36
N CYS A 23 34.64 -2.75 13.68
CA CYS A 23 35.70 -1.97 13.06
C CYS A 23 36.51 -1.11 14.05
N PHE A 24 36.03 -0.91 15.28
CA PHE A 24 36.72 -0.07 16.27
C PHE A 24 37.59 -0.91 17.21
N GLY A 25 38.89 -0.65 17.22
CA GLY A 25 39.84 -1.37 18.07
C GLY A 25 39.98 -0.79 19.48
N ASN A 26 40.91 -1.38 20.25
CA ASN A 26 41.29 -0.89 21.59
C ASN A 26 42.05 0.45 21.55
N ASP A 27 42.34 0.97 20.36
CA ASP A 27 42.89 2.30 20.11
C ASP A 27 41.84 3.40 20.28
N TYR A 28 40.56 3.06 20.37
CA TYR A 28 39.47 3.98 20.68
C TYR A 28 39.20 4.07 22.20
N GLU A 29 38.69 5.22 22.62
CA GLU A 29 38.19 5.48 23.97
C GLU A 29 36.84 6.20 23.93
N TYR A 30 36.03 5.92 24.94
CA TYR A 30 34.87 6.73 25.31
C TYR A 30 35.23 7.44 26.61
N THR A 31 35.43 8.75 26.55
CA THR A 31 35.92 9.52 27.71
C THR A 31 34.87 9.62 28.81
N THR A 32 35.27 10.01 30.02
CA THR A 32 34.32 10.30 31.13
C THR A 32 33.33 11.42 30.81
N GLN A 33 33.63 12.25 29.80
CA GLN A 33 32.75 13.30 29.28
C GLN A 33 31.85 12.80 28.14
N GLY A 34 31.88 11.50 27.82
CA GLY A 34 31.05 10.90 26.77
C GLY A 34 31.56 11.09 25.34
N ILE A 35 32.82 11.50 25.17
CA ILE A 35 33.42 11.75 23.84
C ILE A 35 34.01 10.45 23.29
N PHE A 36 33.54 10.03 22.12
CA PHE A 36 34.12 8.93 21.35
C PHE A 36 35.24 9.42 20.44
N ARG A 37 36.45 8.84 20.58
CA ARG A 37 37.66 9.21 19.81
C ARG A 37 38.77 8.18 19.93
N ARG A 38 39.84 8.31 19.15
CA ARG A 38 41.09 7.55 19.35
C ARG A 38 41.87 8.05 20.56
N LYS A 39 42.51 7.15 21.31
CA LYS A 39 43.43 7.45 22.43
C LYS A 39 44.67 8.20 21.97
N ILE A 40 45.18 7.84 20.80
CA ILE A 40 46.32 8.50 20.15
C ILE A 40 45.78 9.23 18.93
N PRO A 41 45.88 10.57 18.87
CA PRO A 41 45.46 11.33 17.71
C PRO A 41 46.15 10.85 16.42
N PRO A 42 45.43 10.85 15.28
CA PRO A 42 46.01 10.44 14.00
C PRO A 42 47.05 11.45 13.49
N ALA A 43 47.81 11.04 12.48
CA ALA A 43 48.67 11.96 11.72
C ALA A 43 47.82 12.82 10.77
N CYS A 44 48.21 14.07 10.58
CA CYS A 44 47.54 14.97 9.65
C CYS A 44 47.65 14.46 8.21
N SER A 45 46.54 14.34 7.50
CA SER A 45 46.51 13.89 6.09
C SER A 45 47.25 14.81 5.12
N ILE A 46 47.48 16.07 5.48
CA ILE A 46 48.14 17.07 4.63
C ILE A 46 49.65 17.10 4.82
N CYS A 47 50.13 17.07 6.07
CA CYS A 47 51.55 17.29 6.39
C CYS A 47 52.17 16.19 7.26
N SER A 48 51.44 15.10 7.52
CA SER A 48 51.86 13.94 8.31
C SER A 48 52.30 14.24 9.75
N THR A 49 52.15 15.47 10.22
CA THR A 49 52.46 15.84 11.61
C THR A 49 51.40 15.25 12.54
N PRO A 50 51.77 14.67 13.70
CA PRO A 50 50.82 14.20 14.70
C PRO A 50 49.84 15.31 15.10
N MET A 51 48.55 14.99 15.10
CA MET A 51 47.52 15.94 15.52
C MET A 51 47.37 15.94 17.05
N VAL A 52 46.63 16.91 17.58
CA VAL A 52 46.24 16.97 19.00
C VAL A 52 44.73 17.00 19.13
N HIS A 53 44.19 16.53 20.26
CA HIS A 53 42.76 16.66 20.55
C HIS A 53 42.34 18.13 20.59
N ASN A 54 41.21 18.44 19.95
CA ASN A 54 40.72 19.80 19.76
C ASN A 54 39.19 19.88 19.89
N GLY A 55 38.67 19.42 21.03
CA GLY A 55 37.24 19.44 21.33
C GLY A 55 36.46 18.30 20.68
N TYR A 56 35.18 18.55 20.41
CA TYR A 56 34.22 17.57 19.92
C TYR A 56 33.08 18.24 19.14
N ASN A 57 32.29 17.44 18.43
CA ASN A 57 30.99 17.84 17.88
C ASN A 57 29.90 16.86 18.36
N PRO A 58 28.73 17.36 18.79
CA PRO A 58 27.57 16.52 19.07
C PRO A 58 26.81 16.17 17.78
N HIS A 59 26.35 14.93 17.69
CA HIS A 59 25.47 14.42 16.65
C HIS A 59 24.19 13.91 17.29
N THR A 60 23.12 14.69 17.17
CA THR A 60 21.86 14.47 17.88
C THR A 60 20.79 13.96 16.94
N LYS A 61 20.04 12.94 17.38
CA LYS A 61 18.77 12.55 16.77
C LYS A 61 17.66 12.65 17.81
N GLN A 62 16.71 13.55 17.56
CA GLN A 62 15.57 13.76 18.45
C GLN A 62 14.81 12.46 18.70
N GLY A 63 14.49 12.22 19.98
CA GLY A 63 13.77 11.03 20.45
C GLY A 63 14.61 9.75 20.50
N LEU A 64 15.88 9.79 20.06
CA LEU A 64 16.77 8.64 20.07
C LEU A 64 17.96 8.85 21.00
N GLY A 65 18.69 9.95 20.80
CA GLY A 65 19.87 10.25 21.60
C GLY A 65 20.85 11.19 20.91
N GLU A 66 21.95 11.44 21.61
CA GLU A 66 23.08 12.23 21.15
C GLU A 66 24.35 11.44 21.35
N ILE A 67 25.25 11.51 20.37
CA ILE A 67 26.61 11.05 20.52
C ILE A 67 27.57 12.22 20.35
N ILE A 68 28.73 12.13 21.00
CA ILE A 68 29.73 13.18 20.97
C ILE A 68 31.00 12.63 20.33
N ILE A 69 31.41 13.23 19.22
CA ILE A 69 32.52 12.75 18.39
C ILE A 69 33.72 13.68 18.55
N GLY A 70 34.89 13.09 18.83
CA GLY A 70 36.12 13.84 19.07
C GLY A 70 36.68 14.50 17.81
N ARG A 71 37.33 15.65 18.03
CA ARG A 71 38.03 16.40 16.99
C ARG A 71 39.52 16.47 17.24
N TYR A 72 40.25 16.67 16.15
CA TYR A 72 41.69 16.82 16.14
C TYR A 72 42.09 18.09 15.40
N LYS A 73 43.23 18.67 15.77
CA LYS A 73 43.84 19.80 15.06
C LYS A 73 45.32 19.55 14.83
N CYS A 74 45.79 19.86 13.62
CA CYS A 74 47.21 19.81 13.31
C CYS A 74 47.90 21.10 13.78
N SER A 75 48.93 20.96 14.61
CA SER A 75 49.70 22.12 15.09
C SER A 75 50.53 22.81 14.01
N ASN A 76 50.85 22.09 12.92
CA ASN A 76 51.69 22.60 11.84
C ASN A 76 50.89 23.37 10.78
N CYS A 77 49.87 22.75 10.18
CA CYS A 77 49.08 23.38 9.11
C CYS A 77 47.71 23.90 9.57
N GLY A 78 47.33 23.72 10.84
CA GLY A 78 46.07 24.21 11.40
C GLY A 78 44.82 23.43 10.97
N SER A 79 44.94 22.43 10.09
CA SER A 79 43.80 21.62 9.64
C SER A 79 43.10 20.90 10.80
N THR A 80 41.79 20.72 10.67
CA THR A 80 40.96 20.00 11.64
C THR A 80 40.38 18.74 11.04
N HIS A 81 40.30 17.69 11.85
CA HIS A 81 39.69 16.41 11.49
C HIS A 81 38.71 16.00 12.58
N GLU A 82 37.59 15.39 12.20
CA GLU A 82 36.63 14.78 13.12
C GLU A 82 36.77 13.26 12.98
N GLU A 83 36.65 12.54 14.09
CA GLU A 83 36.64 11.07 14.04
C GLU A 83 35.43 10.56 13.24
N ASP A 84 35.57 9.36 12.68
CA ASP A 84 34.47 8.70 12.01
C ASP A 84 33.27 8.48 12.97
N HIS A 85 32.08 8.77 12.45
CA HIS A 85 30.82 8.57 13.15
C HIS A 85 29.83 7.73 12.32
N SER A 86 30.34 7.00 11.32
CA SER A 86 29.51 6.15 10.44
C SER A 86 28.68 5.14 11.23
N PHE A 87 29.25 4.59 12.32
CA PHE A 87 28.56 3.68 13.24
C PHE A 87 27.24 4.23 13.80
N TRP A 88 27.11 5.56 13.93
CA TRP A 88 25.87 6.21 14.36
C TRP A 88 24.80 6.18 13.29
N GLU A 89 25.19 6.41 12.04
CA GLU A 89 24.32 6.30 10.89
C GLU A 89 23.89 4.84 10.70
N ASP A 90 24.83 3.90 10.85
CA ASP A 90 24.56 2.46 10.74
C ASP A 90 23.62 1.97 11.85
N LEU A 91 23.80 2.42 13.09
CA LEU A 91 22.90 2.08 14.20
C LEU A 91 21.48 2.62 13.96
N LYS A 92 21.35 3.84 13.42
CA LYS A 92 20.06 4.42 13.07
C LYS A 92 19.41 3.65 11.91
N ALA A 93 20.18 3.26 10.92
CA ALA A 93 19.70 2.46 9.79
C ALA A 93 19.13 1.12 10.29
N LEU A 94 19.92 0.38 11.08
CA LEU A 94 19.50 -0.90 11.66
C LEU A 94 18.19 -0.78 12.46
N LEU A 95 18.05 0.27 13.27
CA LEU A 95 16.83 0.52 14.03
C LEU A 95 15.63 0.82 13.11
N TYR A 96 15.83 1.60 12.05
CA TYR A 96 14.76 1.96 11.13
C TYR A 96 14.34 0.77 10.26
N ASP A 97 15.27 -0.09 9.88
CA ASP A 97 14.99 -1.33 9.18
C ASP A 97 14.15 -2.28 10.07
N SER A 98 14.50 -2.37 11.36
CA SER A 98 13.70 -3.10 12.36
C SER A 98 12.27 -2.54 12.49
N PHE A 99 12.10 -1.21 12.43
CA PHE A 99 10.77 -0.61 12.40
C PHE A 99 10.02 -0.92 11.11
N ASN A 100 10.69 -0.97 9.97
CA ASN A 100 10.07 -1.32 8.70
C ASN A 100 9.51 -2.76 8.74
N ASP A 101 10.26 -3.71 9.26
CA ASP A 101 9.80 -5.09 9.45
C ASP A 101 8.62 -5.17 10.43
N PHE A 102 8.68 -4.39 11.51
CA PHE A 102 7.56 -4.26 12.43
C PHE A 102 6.30 -3.71 11.73
N PHE A 103 6.44 -2.70 10.86
CA PHE A 103 5.32 -2.19 10.06
C PHE A 103 4.77 -3.25 9.11
N LYS A 104 5.62 -4.04 8.44
CA LYS A 104 5.19 -5.15 7.58
C LYS A 104 4.31 -6.13 8.33
N LEU A 105 4.73 -6.53 9.54
CA LEU A 105 3.97 -7.45 10.39
C LEU A 105 2.61 -6.86 10.80
N LEU A 106 2.58 -5.60 11.23
CA LEU A 106 1.32 -4.95 11.61
C LEU A 106 0.36 -4.80 10.42
N ARG A 107 0.89 -4.51 9.22
CA ARG A 107 0.10 -4.46 7.99
C ARG A 107 -0.42 -5.82 7.57
N TYR A 108 0.35 -6.89 7.75
CA TYR A 108 -0.12 -8.26 7.57
C TYR A 108 -1.32 -8.60 8.46
N HIS A 109 -1.34 -8.08 9.69
CA HIS A 109 -2.48 -8.18 10.60
C HIS A 109 -3.57 -7.10 10.41
N ASN A 110 -3.57 -6.40 9.27
CA ASN A 110 -4.54 -5.38 8.89
C ASN A 110 -4.63 -4.15 9.81
N VAL A 111 -3.61 -3.86 10.62
CA VAL A 111 -3.58 -2.66 11.48
C VAL A 111 -3.40 -1.41 10.61
N SER A 112 -4.33 -0.46 10.68
CA SER A 112 -4.29 0.76 9.85
C SER A 112 -3.01 1.58 10.08
N TYR A 113 -2.57 2.36 9.09
CA TYR A 113 -1.38 3.22 9.24
C TYR A 113 -1.52 4.24 10.39
N GLU A 114 -2.75 4.66 10.69
CA GLU A 114 -3.05 5.49 11.87
C GLU A 114 -2.83 4.69 13.16
N GLY A 115 -3.36 3.47 13.24
CA GLY A 115 -3.13 2.61 14.41
C GLY A 115 -1.66 2.25 14.61
N ILE A 116 -0.88 2.10 13.53
CA ILE A 116 0.57 1.93 13.64
C ILE A 116 1.23 3.21 14.18
N SER A 117 0.79 4.39 13.73
CA SER A 117 1.26 5.69 14.27
C SER A 117 1.01 5.77 15.77
N ASP A 118 -0.20 5.44 16.23
CA ASP A 118 -0.57 5.44 17.64
C ASP A 118 0.29 4.47 18.46
N ILE A 119 0.58 3.28 17.93
CA ILE A 119 1.49 2.31 18.57
C ILE A 119 2.91 2.88 18.65
N MET A 120 3.38 3.53 17.58
CA MET A 120 4.72 4.09 17.51
C MET A 120 4.90 5.28 18.44
N ASP A 121 3.85 6.01 18.80
CA ASP A 121 3.93 7.09 19.78
C ASP A 121 4.42 6.63 21.16
N PHE A 122 4.22 5.35 21.51
CA PHE A 122 4.75 4.75 22.73
C PHE A 122 6.24 4.33 22.64
N ILE A 123 6.78 4.20 21.43
CA ILE A 123 8.12 3.62 21.18
C ILE A 123 9.06 4.70 20.63
N TYR A 124 8.73 5.20 19.44
CA TYR A 124 9.44 6.25 18.74
C TYR A 124 8.46 6.92 17.77
N PRO A 125 7.93 8.12 18.08
CA PRO A 125 6.85 8.74 17.32
C PRO A 125 7.13 8.80 15.82
N ARG A 126 6.19 8.28 15.04
CA ARG A 126 6.24 8.25 13.57
C ARG A 126 4.88 8.57 13.02
N SER A 127 4.79 9.62 12.21
CA SER A 127 3.53 9.97 11.55
C SER A 127 3.08 8.87 10.61
N ARG A 128 1.75 8.74 10.47
CA ARG A 128 1.07 7.93 9.44
C ARG A 128 1.77 8.01 8.08
N SER A 129 2.05 9.22 7.59
CA SER A 129 2.67 9.43 6.27
C SER A 129 4.10 8.89 6.17
N THR A 130 4.84 8.90 7.28
CA THR A 130 6.20 8.34 7.32
C THR A 130 6.16 6.82 7.27
N ILE A 131 5.25 6.21 8.05
CA ILE A 131 5.02 4.76 8.05
C ILE A 131 4.58 4.29 6.66
N LEU A 132 3.62 5.00 6.05
CA LEU A 132 3.12 4.70 4.70
C LEU A 132 4.26 4.67 3.67
N ARG A 133 5.08 5.72 3.64
CA ARG A 133 6.21 5.83 2.70
C ARG A 133 7.26 4.74 2.94
N ALA A 134 7.56 4.44 4.19
CA ALA A 134 8.50 3.38 4.54
C ALA A 134 7.98 2.01 4.07
N PHE A 135 6.71 1.71 4.37
CA PHE A 135 6.07 0.47 3.95
C PHE A 135 6.08 0.29 2.42
N TYR A 136 5.69 1.32 1.65
CA TYR A 136 5.69 1.22 0.19
C TYR A 136 7.10 1.04 -0.39
N LYS A 137 8.09 1.78 0.13
CA LYS A 137 9.49 1.62 -0.30
C LYS A 137 9.98 0.18 -0.12
N GLU A 138 9.57 -0.47 0.97
CA GLU A 138 9.89 -1.88 1.21
C GLU A 138 9.14 -2.81 0.25
N MET A 139 7.84 -2.59 0.05
CA MET A 139 7.05 -3.43 -0.87
C MET A 139 7.51 -3.32 -2.32
N GLU A 140 8.08 -2.19 -2.74
CA GLU A 140 8.73 -2.02 -4.05
C GLU A 140 9.99 -2.88 -4.21
N GLN A 141 10.67 -3.20 -3.10
CA GLN A 141 11.89 -4.01 -3.10
C GLN A 141 11.61 -5.51 -2.95
N GLU A 142 10.42 -5.88 -2.46
CA GLU A 142 10.00 -7.27 -2.35
C GLU A 142 9.82 -7.90 -3.73
N THR A 143 10.58 -8.95 -4.00
CA THR A 143 10.40 -9.74 -5.21
C THR A 143 9.22 -10.68 -5.01
N VAL A 144 8.08 -10.38 -5.62
CA VAL A 144 6.96 -11.32 -5.66
C VAL A 144 7.37 -12.50 -6.55
N PRO A 145 7.43 -13.73 -6.03
CA PRO A 145 7.79 -14.88 -6.84
C PRO A 145 6.75 -15.06 -7.95
N PHE A 146 7.20 -15.04 -9.19
CA PHE A 146 6.33 -15.31 -10.33
C PHE A 146 5.95 -16.79 -10.31
N SER A 147 4.69 -17.09 -10.00
CA SER A 147 4.16 -18.43 -10.12
C SER A 147 3.66 -18.64 -11.54
N GLU A 148 4.41 -19.42 -12.32
CA GLU A 148 4.11 -19.67 -13.74
C GLU A 148 2.79 -20.44 -13.96
N ASN A 149 2.26 -21.08 -12.92
CA ASN A 149 1.16 -22.04 -13.00
C ASN A 149 0.00 -21.71 -12.04
N ILE A 150 -0.50 -20.47 -12.05
CA ILE A 150 -1.79 -20.16 -11.40
C ILE A 150 -2.87 -20.16 -12.46
N HIS A 151 -3.84 -21.07 -12.34
CA HIS A 151 -4.99 -21.10 -13.24
C HIS A 151 -5.95 -19.97 -12.85
N MET A 152 -6.04 -18.95 -13.71
CA MET A 152 -6.91 -17.79 -13.51
C MET A 152 -8.24 -17.99 -14.23
N VAL A 153 -9.35 -18.01 -13.49
CA VAL A 153 -10.68 -18.28 -14.04
C VAL A 153 -11.74 -17.29 -13.57
N HIS A 154 -12.68 -17.01 -14.45
CA HIS A 154 -13.92 -16.30 -14.12
C HIS A 154 -15.06 -17.30 -14.02
N TYR A 155 -15.72 -17.31 -12.87
CA TYR A 155 -16.95 -18.05 -12.66
C TYR A 155 -18.12 -17.07 -12.64
N ASP A 156 -19.12 -17.33 -13.47
CA ASP A 156 -20.33 -16.51 -13.56
C ASP A 156 -21.56 -17.41 -13.76
N GLU A 157 -22.72 -16.85 -13.43
CA GLU A 157 -23.98 -17.57 -13.44
C GLU A 157 -25.05 -16.82 -14.25
N GLN A 158 -25.82 -17.56 -15.04
CA GLN A 158 -26.99 -17.03 -15.70
C GLN A 158 -28.25 -17.79 -15.26
N HIS A 159 -29.38 -17.09 -15.28
CA HIS A 159 -30.67 -17.61 -14.84
C HIS A 159 -31.66 -17.76 -16.03
N PRO A 160 -31.36 -18.59 -17.05
CA PRO A 160 -32.28 -18.81 -18.17
C PRO A 160 -33.54 -19.54 -17.73
N LYS A 161 -34.59 -19.45 -18.53
CA LYS A 161 -35.84 -20.21 -18.34
C LYS A 161 -36.01 -21.20 -19.49
N GLU A 162 -36.33 -22.44 -19.14
CA GLU A 162 -36.75 -23.45 -20.10
C GLU A 162 -38.23 -23.74 -19.86
N GLY A 163 -39.09 -23.19 -20.71
CA GLY A 163 -40.54 -23.20 -20.49
C GLY A 163 -40.93 -22.46 -19.22
N ARG A 164 -41.54 -23.17 -18.26
CA ARG A 164 -41.96 -22.63 -16.95
C ARG A 164 -40.94 -22.90 -15.83
N CYS A 165 -39.87 -23.61 -16.12
CA CYS A 165 -38.85 -23.99 -15.14
C CYS A 165 -37.67 -23.02 -15.18
N GLN A 166 -37.23 -22.58 -14.01
CA GLN A 166 -35.98 -21.84 -13.86
C GLN A 166 -34.81 -22.82 -14.05
N LYS A 167 -33.83 -22.43 -14.84
CA LYS A 167 -32.56 -23.15 -14.98
C LYS A 167 -31.42 -22.24 -14.56
N TYR A 168 -30.27 -22.86 -14.30
CA TYR A 168 -29.05 -22.19 -13.88
C TYR A 168 -27.92 -22.61 -14.80
N ARG A 169 -27.38 -21.66 -15.56
CA ARG A 169 -26.24 -21.89 -16.43
C ARG A 169 -25.01 -21.45 -15.67
N LEU A 170 -24.12 -22.40 -15.39
CA LEU A 170 -22.85 -22.14 -14.70
C LEU A 170 -21.75 -22.11 -15.76
N THR A 171 -20.98 -21.03 -15.78
CA THR A 171 -19.96 -20.80 -16.80
C THR A 171 -18.62 -20.55 -16.14
N LEU A 172 -17.60 -21.20 -16.68
CA LEU A 172 -16.20 -21.02 -16.29
C LEU A 172 -15.40 -20.59 -17.52
N LEU A 173 -14.72 -19.45 -17.41
CA LEU A 173 -13.90 -18.87 -18.46
C LEU A 173 -12.44 -18.79 -18.01
N ASP A 174 -11.52 -19.14 -18.88
CA ASP A 174 -10.09 -18.86 -18.68
C ASP A 174 -9.86 -17.35 -18.82
N ALA A 175 -9.28 -16.73 -17.80
CA ALA A 175 -9.09 -15.28 -17.78
C ALA A 175 -8.06 -14.78 -18.81
N LYS A 176 -7.10 -15.61 -19.20
CA LYS A 176 -6.01 -15.26 -20.11
C LYS A 176 -6.43 -15.43 -21.57
N THR A 177 -6.98 -16.59 -21.92
CA THR A 177 -7.38 -16.90 -23.29
C THR A 177 -8.79 -16.41 -23.61
N GLN A 178 -9.59 -16.07 -22.58
CA GLN A 178 -11.01 -15.71 -22.70
C GLN A 178 -11.85 -16.84 -23.31
N THR A 179 -11.37 -18.09 -23.24
CA THR A 179 -12.09 -19.26 -23.73
C THR A 179 -12.94 -19.88 -22.64
N THR A 180 -14.10 -20.39 -23.02
CA THR A 180 -14.97 -21.19 -22.14
C THR A 180 -14.31 -22.52 -21.82
N ILE A 181 -14.03 -22.74 -20.54
CA ILE A 181 -13.57 -24.02 -20.00
C ILE A 181 -14.77 -24.95 -19.84
N ALA A 182 -15.86 -24.42 -19.27
CA ALA A 182 -17.08 -25.18 -19.03
C ALA A 182 -18.30 -24.26 -19.06
N ASP A 183 -19.42 -24.82 -19.52
CA ASP A 183 -20.69 -24.11 -19.63
C ASP A 183 -21.85 -25.10 -19.63
N ASP A 184 -22.34 -25.40 -18.42
CA ASP A 184 -23.31 -26.45 -18.16
C ASP A 184 -24.62 -25.85 -17.62
N LEU A 185 -25.76 -26.50 -17.92
CA LEU A 185 -27.09 -26.08 -17.48
C LEU A 185 -27.62 -27.03 -16.40
N PHE A 186 -28.09 -26.48 -15.29
CA PHE A 186 -28.56 -27.20 -14.11
C PHE A 186 -29.98 -26.79 -13.71
N ASP A 187 -30.65 -27.68 -12.98
CA ASP A 187 -31.98 -27.46 -12.41
C ASP A 187 -31.95 -26.66 -11.11
N ASP A 188 -30.81 -26.66 -10.40
CA ASP A 188 -30.62 -25.91 -9.17
C ASP A 188 -29.28 -25.18 -9.11
N LYS A 189 -29.15 -24.33 -8.08
CA LYS A 189 -27.96 -23.55 -7.73
C LYS A 189 -27.55 -23.83 -6.29
N SER A 190 -27.65 -25.10 -5.89
CA SER A 190 -27.21 -25.52 -4.56
C SER A 190 -25.68 -25.40 -4.45
N PRO A 191 -25.14 -25.17 -3.24
CA PRO A 191 -23.71 -25.21 -3.01
C PRO A 191 -23.06 -26.50 -3.54
N GLU A 192 -23.75 -27.64 -3.41
CA GLU A 192 -23.31 -28.95 -3.89
C GLU A 192 -23.16 -28.98 -5.41
N THR A 193 -24.15 -28.49 -6.15
CA THR A 193 -24.09 -28.39 -7.62
C THR A 193 -22.91 -27.53 -8.09
N ILE A 194 -22.67 -26.40 -7.41
CA ILE A 194 -21.52 -25.52 -7.71
C ILE A 194 -20.21 -26.24 -7.41
N LYS A 195 -20.10 -26.95 -6.28
CA LYS A 195 -18.91 -27.73 -5.92
C LYS A 195 -18.61 -28.82 -6.95
N GLU A 196 -19.62 -29.57 -7.36
CA GLU A 196 -19.48 -30.63 -8.36
C GLU A 196 -19.03 -30.06 -9.71
N PHE A 197 -19.65 -28.96 -10.14
CA PHE A 197 -19.26 -28.27 -11.37
C PHE A 197 -17.81 -27.79 -11.33
N LEU A 198 -17.37 -27.17 -10.23
CA LEU A 198 -16.00 -26.69 -10.10
C LEU A 198 -14.99 -27.84 -10.02
N ARG A 199 -15.23 -28.89 -9.21
CA ARG A 199 -14.34 -30.06 -9.10
C ARG A 199 -14.21 -30.85 -10.40
N LYS A 200 -15.25 -30.86 -11.22
CA LYS A 200 -15.23 -31.51 -12.55
C LYS A 200 -14.30 -30.79 -13.53
N ASN A 201 -14.20 -29.46 -13.41
CA ASN A 201 -13.57 -28.62 -14.44
C ASN A 201 -12.25 -27.98 -13.99
N LEU A 202 -11.91 -28.04 -12.70
CA LEU A 202 -10.69 -27.48 -12.12
C LEU A 202 -9.97 -28.53 -11.26
N ASP A 203 -8.64 -28.54 -11.33
CA ASP A 203 -7.83 -29.36 -10.45
C ASP A 203 -7.66 -28.69 -9.08
N ALA A 204 -8.28 -29.26 -8.04
CA ALA A 204 -8.12 -28.80 -6.66
C ALA A 204 -6.70 -29.07 -6.09
N SER A 205 -5.87 -29.83 -6.80
CA SER A 205 -4.48 -30.05 -6.45
C SER A 205 -3.58 -28.84 -6.78
N GLU A 206 -4.02 -27.94 -7.67
CA GLU A 206 -3.24 -26.79 -8.13
C GLU A 206 -3.75 -25.46 -7.54
N PRO A 207 -2.88 -24.43 -7.44
CA PRO A 207 -3.30 -23.07 -7.10
C PRO A 207 -4.28 -22.49 -8.13
N VAL A 208 -5.40 -21.98 -7.64
CA VAL A 208 -6.43 -21.36 -8.47
C VAL A 208 -6.69 -19.92 -8.05
N PHE A 209 -6.76 -19.04 -9.04
CA PHE A 209 -7.26 -17.70 -8.87
C PHE A 209 -8.64 -17.61 -9.49
N ILE A 210 -9.67 -17.41 -8.67
CA ILE A 210 -11.05 -17.40 -9.15
C ILE A 210 -11.72 -16.06 -8.87
N VAL A 211 -12.37 -15.53 -9.90
CA VAL A 211 -13.17 -14.31 -9.81
C VAL A 211 -14.65 -14.68 -9.88
N THR A 212 -15.40 -14.30 -8.86
CA THR A 212 -16.86 -14.55 -8.77
C THR A 212 -17.65 -13.26 -8.59
N ASP A 213 -18.97 -13.33 -8.69
CA ASP A 213 -19.85 -12.27 -8.17
C ASP A 213 -19.84 -12.22 -6.61
N PHE A 214 -20.68 -11.36 -6.02
CA PHE A 214 -20.76 -11.07 -4.58
C PHE A 214 -21.70 -12.01 -3.79
N ASP A 215 -22.07 -13.18 -4.30
CA ASP A 215 -22.82 -14.18 -3.54
C ASP A 215 -22.01 -14.60 -2.30
N LYS A 216 -22.64 -14.42 -1.13
CA LYS A 216 -22.02 -14.65 0.18
C LYS A 216 -21.61 -16.11 0.41
N ARG A 217 -22.11 -17.04 -0.41
CA ARG A 217 -21.83 -18.48 -0.30
C ARG A 217 -20.50 -18.87 -0.94
N TYR A 218 -19.98 -18.10 -1.90
CA TYR A 218 -18.76 -18.49 -2.61
C TYR A 218 -17.53 -18.64 -1.72
N PRO A 219 -17.23 -17.75 -0.76
CA PRO A 219 -16.04 -17.93 0.08
C PRO A 219 -15.99 -19.29 0.77
N ASP A 220 -17.12 -19.73 1.33
CA ASP A 220 -17.20 -21.03 2.02
C ASP A 220 -17.12 -22.19 1.02
N ILE A 221 -17.85 -22.11 -0.09
CA ILE A 221 -17.83 -23.13 -1.16
C ILE A 221 -16.41 -23.31 -1.71
N LEU A 222 -15.75 -22.22 -2.08
CA LEU A 222 -14.43 -22.25 -2.70
C LEU A 222 -13.36 -22.69 -1.70
N LYS A 223 -13.43 -22.23 -0.46
CA LYS A 223 -12.50 -22.64 0.60
C LYS A 223 -12.59 -24.13 0.89
N GLU A 224 -13.78 -24.72 0.84
CA GLU A 224 -13.96 -26.17 1.00
C GLU A 224 -13.36 -26.99 -0.16
N ILE A 225 -13.29 -26.43 -1.37
CA ILE A 225 -12.73 -27.12 -2.54
C ILE A 225 -11.21 -26.98 -2.59
N PHE A 226 -10.69 -25.76 -2.43
CA PHE A 226 -9.30 -25.41 -2.75
C PHE A 226 -8.42 -25.15 -1.52
N GLY A 227 -9.01 -24.90 -0.35
CA GLY A 227 -8.28 -24.63 0.89
C GLY A 227 -7.27 -23.49 0.74
N ASP A 228 -6.02 -23.74 1.15
CA ASP A 228 -4.93 -22.75 1.13
C ASP A 228 -4.41 -22.43 -0.28
N LYS A 229 -4.87 -23.15 -1.30
CA LYS A 229 -4.50 -22.95 -2.71
C LYS A 229 -5.41 -21.93 -3.43
N LEU A 230 -6.41 -21.42 -2.71
CA LEU A 230 -7.38 -20.48 -3.23
C LEU A 230 -6.87 -19.04 -3.14
N VAL A 231 -6.91 -18.34 -4.27
CA VAL A 231 -6.96 -16.89 -4.29
C VAL A 231 -8.32 -16.46 -4.85
N HIS A 232 -9.18 -15.93 -3.99
CA HIS A 232 -10.52 -15.51 -4.37
C HIS A 232 -10.61 -13.99 -4.45
N GLN A 233 -11.09 -13.48 -5.58
CA GLN A 233 -11.39 -12.07 -5.77
C GLN A 233 -12.85 -11.88 -6.18
N TYR A 234 -13.51 -10.88 -5.59
CA TYR A 234 -14.81 -10.44 -6.09
C TYR A 234 -14.68 -9.63 -7.39
N CYS A 235 -15.62 -9.86 -8.31
CA CYS A 235 -15.65 -9.22 -9.61
C CYS A 235 -15.88 -7.71 -9.50
N LEU A 236 -14.90 -6.91 -9.92
CA LEU A 236 -14.97 -5.45 -9.91
C LEU A 236 -16.12 -4.90 -10.75
N MET A 237 -16.51 -5.58 -11.83
CA MET A 237 -17.70 -5.19 -12.60
C MET A 237 -18.98 -5.32 -11.77
N HIS A 238 -19.14 -6.41 -11.02
CA HIS A 238 -20.30 -6.60 -10.15
C HIS A 238 -20.30 -5.60 -9.00
N LEU A 239 -19.14 -5.29 -8.43
CA LEU A 239 -19.01 -4.22 -7.45
C LEU A 239 -19.49 -2.87 -8.00
N ASN A 240 -19.04 -2.49 -9.20
CA ASN A 240 -19.48 -1.25 -9.84
C ASN A 240 -21.00 -1.22 -10.09
N LYS A 241 -21.60 -2.36 -10.45
CA LYS A 241 -23.07 -2.46 -10.60
C LYS A 241 -23.77 -2.22 -9.26
N LEU A 242 -23.28 -2.83 -8.17
CA LEU A 242 -23.81 -2.66 -6.82
C LEU A 242 -23.70 -1.20 -6.35
N ILE A 243 -22.52 -0.60 -6.50
CA ILE A 243 -22.31 0.83 -6.20
C ILE A 243 -23.34 1.67 -6.95
N VAL A 244 -23.55 1.45 -8.25
CA VAL A 244 -24.51 2.24 -9.03
C VAL A 244 -25.96 2.00 -8.58
N SER A 245 -26.32 0.77 -8.19
CA SER A 245 -27.69 0.45 -7.75
C SER A 245 -28.05 1.00 -6.38
N ASP A 246 -27.06 1.26 -5.52
CA ASP A 246 -27.28 1.82 -4.18
C ASP A 246 -27.71 3.29 -4.22
N PHE A 247 -27.51 3.98 -5.35
CA PHE A 247 -27.97 5.35 -5.53
C PHE A 247 -29.35 5.43 -6.18
N PRO A 248 -30.19 6.41 -5.78
CA PRO A 248 -31.50 6.59 -6.40
C PRO A 248 -31.37 6.96 -7.89
N LYS A 249 -32.37 6.59 -8.69
CA LYS A 249 -32.42 6.93 -10.13
C LYS A 249 -32.26 8.43 -10.41
N ASN A 250 -32.74 9.27 -9.49
CA ASN A 250 -32.66 10.73 -9.54
C ASN A 250 -31.70 11.26 -8.46
N THR A 251 -30.40 11.02 -8.63
CA THR A 251 -29.34 11.49 -7.73
C THR A 251 -29.25 13.02 -7.63
N THR A 252 -28.85 13.57 -6.49
CA THR A 252 -28.34 14.95 -6.40
C THR A 252 -26.93 15.05 -6.99
N ILE A 253 -26.40 16.26 -7.20
CA ILE A 253 -25.02 16.43 -7.68
C ILE A 253 -24.02 15.88 -6.65
N GLU A 254 -24.26 16.15 -5.36
CA GLU A 254 -23.48 15.58 -4.25
C GLU A 254 -23.48 14.04 -4.26
N GLN A 255 -24.66 13.41 -4.42
CA GLN A 255 -24.75 11.95 -4.52
C GLN A 255 -24.06 11.41 -5.76
N GLU A 256 -24.16 12.11 -6.89
CA GLU A 256 -23.44 11.73 -8.11
C GLU A 256 -21.92 11.81 -7.90
N LEU A 257 -21.42 12.86 -7.24
CA LEU A 257 -20.02 13.02 -6.88
C LEU A 257 -19.54 11.88 -5.98
N LEU A 258 -20.30 11.57 -4.92
CA LEU A 258 -19.98 10.46 -4.02
C LEU A 258 -19.92 9.12 -4.77
N LYS A 259 -20.90 8.85 -5.64
CA LYS A 259 -20.91 7.66 -6.49
C LYS A 259 -19.67 7.56 -7.36
N TYR A 260 -19.25 8.67 -7.98
CA TYR A 260 -18.06 8.68 -8.83
C TYR A 260 -16.76 8.54 -8.04
N ARG A 261 -16.70 9.06 -6.81
CA ARG A 261 -15.58 8.81 -5.88
C ARG A 261 -15.46 7.33 -5.54
N LEU A 262 -16.57 6.64 -5.28
CA LEU A 262 -16.57 5.19 -5.05
C LEU A 262 -16.14 4.40 -6.30
N LEU A 263 -16.66 4.77 -7.48
CA LEU A 263 -16.27 4.15 -8.75
C LEU A 263 -14.80 4.43 -9.12
N ASN A 264 -14.20 5.47 -8.53
CA ASN A 264 -12.81 5.83 -8.74
C ASN A 264 -11.81 4.98 -7.94
N ILE A 265 -12.26 4.06 -7.08
CA ILE A 265 -11.32 3.23 -6.32
C ILE A 265 -10.49 2.35 -7.27
N PHE A 266 -11.14 1.70 -8.23
CA PHE A 266 -10.47 0.75 -9.14
C PHE A 266 -10.26 1.28 -10.56
N TYR A 267 -11.08 2.23 -11.00
CA TYR A 267 -11.03 2.77 -12.36
C TYR A 267 -10.83 4.27 -12.31
N ASN A 268 -9.92 4.82 -13.11
CA ASN A 268 -9.69 6.25 -13.16
C ASN A 268 -10.94 7.01 -13.66
N ARG A 269 -11.53 7.80 -12.77
CA ARG A 269 -12.67 8.70 -12.96
C ARG A 269 -12.35 10.14 -12.54
N GLU A 270 -11.07 10.52 -12.46
CA GLU A 270 -10.68 11.86 -11.99
C GLU A 270 -11.33 12.98 -12.81
N ASN A 271 -11.51 12.78 -14.12
CA ASN A 271 -12.14 13.76 -15.00
C ASN A 271 -13.62 13.96 -14.67
N GLU A 272 -14.38 12.87 -14.50
CA GLU A 272 -15.77 12.95 -14.07
C GLU A 272 -15.92 13.55 -12.67
N ILE A 273 -14.99 13.25 -11.75
CA ILE A 273 -14.97 13.82 -10.38
C ILE A 273 -14.75 15.33 -10.42
N LYS A 274 -13.69 15.80 -11.11
CA LYS A 274 -13.38 17.24 -11.21
C LYS A 274 -14.56 18.04 -11.76
N PHE A 275 -15.20 17.51 -12.80
CA PHE A 275 -16.38 18.14 -13.39
C PHE A 275 -17.55 18.24 -12.37
N LEU A 276 -17.79 17.19 -11.57
CA LEU A 276 -18.84 17.21 -10.56
C LEU A 276 -18.52 18.15 -9.37
N GLU A 277 -17.25 18.30 -9.00
CA GLU A 277 -16.81 19.25 -7.96
C GLU A 277 -17.02 20.71 -8.37
N GLU A 278 -16.78 21.03 -9.64
CA GLU A 278 -17.11 22.35 -10.22
C GLU A 278 -18.62 22.61 -10.14
N LEU A 279 -19.44 21.64 -10.52
CA LEU A 279 -20.90 21.76 -10.46
C LEU A 279 -21.43 21.91 -9.03
N LEU A 280 -20.83 21.22 -8.07
CA LEU A 280 -21.21 21.36 -6.66
C LEU A 280 -20.91 22.78 -6.14
N SER A 281 -19.79 23.37 -6.58
CA SER A 281 -19.44 24.75 -6.26
C SER A 281 -20.42 25.76 -6.88
N GLU A 282 -20.90 25.49 -8.11
CA GLU A 282 -21.95 26.30 -8.75
C GLU A 282 -23.30 26.21 -8.02
N GLU A 283 -23.64 25.06 -7.45
CA GLU A 283 -24.91 24.82 -6.76
C GLU A 283 -25.14 25.79 -5.60
N LEU A 284 -24.07 26.13 -4.87
CA LEU A 284 -24.11 27.06 -3.74
C LEU A 284 -24.65 28.46 -4.11
N ASN A 285 -24.51 28.87 -5.37
CA ASN A 285 -24.97 30.17 -5.85
C ASN A 285 -26.47 30.21 -6.17
N VAL A 286 -27.10 29.04 -6.36
CA VAL A 286 -28.50 28.93 -6.79
C VAL A 286 -29.41 28.26 -5.76
N ILE A 287 -28.83 27.65 -4.71
CA ILE A 287 -29.55 26.85 -3.70
C ILE A 287 -30.63 27.64 -2.94
N ASN A 288 -30.46 28.95 -2.78
CA ASN A 288 -31.39 29.80 -2.03
C ASN A 288 -32.72 30.07 -2.75
N ASN A 289 -32.86 29.69 -4.03
CA ASN A 289 -34.10 29.83 -4.78
C ASN A 289 -34.50 28.48 -5.38
N GLU A 290 -35.59 27.91 -4.87
CA GLU A 290 -36.03 26.55 -5.21
C GLU A 290 -36.33 26.36 -6.70
N GLU A 291 -37.03 27.29 -7.34
CA GLU A 291 -37.38 27.20 -8.77
C GLU A 291 -36.13 27.25 -9.64
N LYS A 292 -35.22 28.19 -9.34
CA LYS A 292 -33.92 28.29 -10.03
C LYS A 292 -33.05 27.07 -9.80
N HIS A 293 -33.05 26.52 -8.59
CA HIS A 293 -32.29 25.32 -8.23
C HIS A 293 -32.80 24.10 -9.01
N GLN A 294 -34.11 23.91 -9.10
CA GLN A 294 -34.70 22.80 -9.87
C GLN A 294 -34.38 22.89 -11.37
N GLU A 295 -34.47 24.09 -11.97
CA GLU A 295 -34.12 24.31 -13.37
C GLU A 295 -32.62 24.08 -13.62
N TRP A 296 -31.77 24.64 -12.75
CA TRP A 296 -30.33 24.44 -12.78
C TRP A 296 -29.97 22.96 -12.68
N SER A 297 -30.53 22.22 -11.72
CA SER A 297 -30.26 20.79 -11.52
C SER A 297 -30.56 19.96 -12.77
N LYS A 298 -31.70 20.22 -13.43
CA LYS A 298 -32.06 19.54 -14.71
C LYS A 298 -31.07 19.85 -15.82
N LYS A 299 -30.65 21.12 -15.97
CA LYS A 299 -29.69 21.54 -16.99
C LYS A 299 -28.31 20.93 -16.73
N THR A 300 -27.86 20.97 -15.49
CA THR A 300 -26.56 20.47 -15.04
C THR A 300 -26.43 18.96 -15.20
N LYS A 301 -27.46 18.18 -14.85
CA LYS A 301 -27.47 16.73 -15.10
C LYS A 301 -27.38 16.38 -16.59
N LYS A 302 -28.00 17.17 -17.48
CA LYS A 302 -27.85 17.00 -18.93
C LYS A 302 -26.42 17.29 -19.39
N LYS A 303 -25.81 18.37 -18.88
CA LYS A 303 -24.40 18.69 -19.15
C LYS A 303 -23.48 17.55 -18.73
N PHE A 304 -23.62 17.03 -17.52
CA PHE A 304 -22.80 15.93 -17.02
C PHE A 304 -22.97 14.65 -17.84
N ASN A 305 -24.21 14.27 -18.19
CA ASN A 305 -24.45 13.12 -19.06
C ASN A 305 -23.82 13.26 -20.44
N HIS A 306 -23.84 14.46 -21.01
CA HIS A 306 -23.18 14.77 -22.28
C HIS A 306 -21.65 14.66 -22.14
N TYR A 307 -21.07 15.29 -21.12
CA TYR A 307 -19.63 15.20 -20.83
C TYR A 307 -19.15 13.75 -20.69
N ARG A 308 -19.87 12.94 -19.90
CA ARG A 308 -19.59 11.51 -19.74
C ARG A 308 -19.67 10.74 -21.06
N HIS A 309 -20.61 11.10 -21.92
CA HIS A 309 -20.75 10.48 -23.24
C HIS A 309 -19.56 10.78 -24.13
N GLU A 310 -19.11 12.04 -24.17
CA GLU A 310 -17.93 12.46 -24.95
C GLU A 310 -16.67 11.72 -24.49
N LEU A 311 -16.41 11.65 -23.18
CA LEU A 311 -15.28 10.87 -22.63
C LEU A 311 -15.34 9.38 -23.03
N LYS A 312 -16.55 8.81 -23.12
CA LYS A 312 -16.73 7.42 -23.58
C LYS A 312 -16.47 7.29 -25.08
N LEU A 313 -16.86 8.27 -25.89
CA LEU A 313 -16.62 8.26 -27.33
C LEU A 313 -15.13 8.42 -27.66
N GLU A 314 -14.45 9.32 -26.96
CA GLU A 314 -13.00 9.54 -27.07
C GLU A 314 -12.23 8.23 -26.85
N ARG A 315 -12.41 7.59 -25.69
CA ARG A 315 -11.80 6.27 -25.39
C ARG A 315 -12.11 5.21 -26.45
N ARG A 316 -13.35 5.18 -26.97
CA ARG A 316 -13.74 4.23 -28.02
C ARG A 316 -13.03 4.47 -29.35
N ARG A 317 -12.80 5.74 -29.72
CA ARG A 317 -12.04 6.10 -30.93
C ARG A 317 -10.59 5.65 -30.80
N GLU A 318 -10.04 5.75 -29.60
CA GLU A 318 -8.68 5.33 -29.26
C GLU A 318 -8.56 3.81 -29.03
N LYS A 319 -9.71 3.10 -28.96
CA LYS A 319 -9.80 1.67 -28.60
C LYS A 319 -9.22 1.36 -27.21
N GLU A 320 -9.31 2.34 -26.32
CA GLU A 320 -8.82 2.23 -24.95
C GLU A 320 -9.94 1.86 -23.99
N ASN A 321 -9.57 1.06 -22.99
CA ASN A 321 -10.41 0.82 -21.83
C ASN A 321 -10.25 1.94 -20.81
N ILE A 322 -11.16 2.01 -19.84
CA ILE A 322 -11.01 2.95 -18.73
C ILE A 322 -9.75 2.54 -17.96
N PRO A 323 -8.79 3.46 -17.73
CA PRO A 323 -7.57 3.12 -17.03
C PRO A 323 -7.89 2.56 -15.66
N LEU A 324 -7.24 1.47 -15.26
CA LEU A 324 -7.28 1.02 -13.88
C LEU A 324 -6.46 1.99 -13.04
N ASN A 325 -6.91 2.27 -11.83
CA ASN A 325 -6.03 2.85 -10.83
C ASN A 325 -5.11 1.71 -10.36
N SER A 326 -3.84 1.77 -10.75
CA SER A 326 -2.84 0.87 -10.21
C SER A 326 -2.66 1.18 -8.74
N LEU A 327 -2.34 0.16 -7.94
CA LEU A 327 -1.84 0.35 -6.57
C LEU A 327 -0.62 1.29 -6.55
N GLU A 328 0.11 1.39 -7.67
CA GLU A 328 1.22 2.33 -7.85
C GLU A 328 0.80 3.80 -7.84
N LYS A 329 -0.44 4.17 -8.19
CA LYS A 329 -0.88 5.58 -8.12
C LYS A 329 -1.09 6.09 -6.69
N ASP A 330 -1.27 5.20 -5.72
CA ASP A 330 -1.34 5.54 -4.30
C ASP A 330 0.05 5.80 -3.67
N SER A 331 1.13 5.60 -4.43
CA SER A 331 2.51 5.92 -4.02
C SER A 331 2.81 7.42 -3.96
N VAL A 332 1.95 8.27 -4.54
CA VAL A 332 2.08 9.73 -4.45
C VAL A 332 1.04 10.25 -3.45
N PRO A 333 1.43 10.69 -2.24
CA PRO A 333 0.50 11.30 -1.33
C PRO A 333 0.03 12.63 -1.95
N LYS A 334 -1.18 12.65 -2.53
CA LYS A 334 -1.93 13.89 -2.69
C LYS A 334 -2.38 14.29 -1.29
N SER A 335 -1.73 15.30 -0.73
CA SER A 335 -2.19 15.99 0.45
C SER A 335 -3.60 16.54 0.21
N SER A 336 -4.61 15.84 0.69
CA SER A 336 -5.87 16.44 1.13
C SER A 336 -6.66 15.41 1.92
N ASP A 337 -7.14 15.86 3.06
CA ASP A 337 -7.86 15.11 4.09
C ASP A 337 -8.95 14.21 3.53
N PHE A 338 -8.86 12.91 3.82
CA PHE A 338 -10.01 12.01 3.76
C PHE A 338 -9.98 11.08 4.96
N TYR A 339 -10.80 11.43 5.95
CA TYR A 339 -11.30 10.54 6.99
C TYR A 339 -12.48 9.75 6.42
N ILE A 340 -12.42 8.42 6.51
CA ILE A 340 -13.61 7.55 6.46
C ILE A 340 -13.42 6.55 7.59
N PHE A 341 -14.43 6.45 8.46
CA PHE A 341 -14.50 5.58 9.64
C PHE A 341 -14.42 4.10 9.31
#